data_AF-C4M8C4-F1
#
_entry.id   AF-C4M8C4-F1
#
_cell.length_a   1.000
_cell.length_b   1.000
_cell.length_c   1.000
_cell.angle_alpha   90.00
_cell.angle_beta   90.00
_cell.angle_gamma   90.00
#
_symmetry.space_group_name_H-M   'P 1'
#
loop_
_entity.id
_entity.type
_entity.pdbx_description
1 polymer ?
#
loop_
_entity_poly.entity_id
_entity_poly.type
_entity_poly.pdbx_seq_one_letter_code
_entity_poly.pdbx_strand_id
1 'polypeptide(L)'
;MNPTEDIIKEGDTVVMFGSRNQYEIIQVSKGKQYHCKYGIYPHESLIGKHYGDDISSKDNKGHMYALALTPSLYTTVLQHRTQVLYHETISPVLSYFDITPNSIIVESGTGSGCLSAAFGSRLQFGNEQGKGHLYTFEFHEQRKIKAEEDFKMLGLDKVITVVLRDVVQNGFLVEGLLHEQEADCVFLDLPNVYEAITHAYNILRVGGKICCFCPCIEQIQKSCQELRKDGRFTNLLTKENVIRPYSIKGVGKRSDDCMSSEILCCPTKTIKGHVGYVTFAIKAK
;
A
#
# COMPACT_ATOMS: atom_id res chain seq x y z
N MET A 1 -11.22 -0.06 -4.18
CA MET A 1 -11.73 0.46 -5.47
C MET A 1 -12.24 1.87 -5.25
N ASN A 2 -12.36 2.71 -6.29
CA ASN A 2 -13.17 3.92 -6.14
C ASN A 2 -14.61 3.48 -5.85
N PRO A 3 -15.32 4.14 -4.92
CA PRO A 3 -16.69 3.74 -4.63
C PRO A 3 -17.52 3.85 -5.92
N THR A 4 -18.34 2.82 -6.17
CA THR A 4 -19.21 2.75 -7.36
C THR A 4 -20.32 3.78 -7.30
N GLU A 5 -20.64 4.24 -6.09
CA GLU A 5 -21.56 5.32 -5.81
C GLU A 5 -20.80 6.46 -5.14
N ASP A 6 -21.10 7.68 -5.56
CA ASP A 6 -20.41 8.88 -5.07
C ASP A 6 -21.01 9.42 -3.77
N ILE A 7 -22.08 8.81 -3.25
CA ILE A 7 -22.83 9.28 -2.08
C ILE A 7 -22.43 8.50 -0.83
N ILE A 8 -22.14 9.21 0.26
CA ILE A 8 -21.77 8.65 1.56
C ILE A 8 -23.02 8.07 2.24
N LYS A 9 -22.92 6.83 2.70
CA LYS A 9 -23.96 6.11 3.43
C LYS A 9 -23.52 5.77 4.86
N GLU A 10 -24.50 5.36 5.67
CA GLU A 10 -24.23 4.79 6.98
C GLU A 10 -23.44 3.48 6.84
N GLY A 11 -22.37 3.33 7.63
CA GLY A 11 -21.44 2.20 7.56
C GLY A 11 -20.21 2.44 6.69
N ASP A 12 -20.24 3.44 5.81
CA ASP A 12 -19.12 3.75 4.91
C ASP A 12 -17.87 4.18 5.67
N THR A 13 -16.71 3.89 5.08
CA THR A 13 -15.42 4.36 5.57
C THR A 13 -15.01 5.62 4.82
N VAL A 14 -14.85 6.72 5.55
CA VAL A 14 -14.57 8.05 5.02
C VAL A 14 -13.23 8.55 5.57
N VAL A 15 -12.45 9.22 4.73
CA VAL A 15 -11.28 9.97 5.18
C VAL A 15 -11.67 11.44 5.37
N MET A 16 -11.69 11.88 6.61
CA MET A 16 -11.86 13.29 6.95
C MET A 16 -10.55 14.02 6.67
N PHE A 17 -10.49 14.83 5.62
CA PHE A 17 -9.29 15.55 5.20
C PHE A 17 -9.42 17.05 5.49
N GLY A 18 -8.58 17.58 6.38
CA GLY A 18 -8.55 19.01 6.69
C GLY A 18 -7.31 19.72 6.18
N SER A 19 -6.15 19.03 6.14
CA SER A 19 -4.91 19.59 5.59
C SER A 19 -3.90 18.46 5.32
N ARG A 20 -2.76 18.77 4.70
CA ARG A 20 -1.68 17.79 4.43
C ARG A 20 -1.24 16.97 5.65
N ASN A 21 -1.37 17.52 6.86
CA ASN A 21 -0.99 16.85 8.11
C ASN A 21 -2.19 16.55 9.03
N GLN A 22 -3.42 16.79 8.57
CA GLN A 22 -4.64 16.51 9.34
C GLN A 22 -5.59 15.71 8.46
N TYR A 23 -5.56 14.39 8.65
CA TYR A 23 -6.46 13.45 8.03
C TYR A 23 -6.75 12.31 9.02
N GLU A 24 -7.92 11.70 8.91
CA GLU A 24 -8.28 10.54 9.74
C GLU A 24 -9.32 9.67 9.05
N ILE A 25 -9.20 8.35 9.21
CA ILE A 25 -10.23 7.40 8.77
C ILE A 25 -11.31 7.33 9.84
N ILE A 26 -12.56 7.52 9.45
CA ILE A 26 -13.73 7.29 10.30
C ILE A 26 -14.69 6.31 9.66
N GLN A 27 -15.45 5.60 10.49
CA GLN A 27 -16.60 4.82 10.04
C GLN A 27 -17.89 5.62 10.33
N VAL A 28 -18.64 5.92 9.27
CA VAL A 28 -19.88 6.72 9.36
C VAL A 28 -20.95 5.92 10.10
N SER A 29 -21.56 6.53 11.10
CA SER A 29 -22.54 5.87 11.97
C SER A 29 -23.38 6.94 12.65
N LYS A 30 -24.71 6.85 12.56
CA LYS A 30 -25.61 7.85 13.14
C LYS A 30 -25.40 7.99 14.65
N GLY A 31 -25.63 9.19 15.18
CA GLY A 31 -25.35 9.51 16.59
C GLY A 31 -23.88 9.69 16.98
N LYS A 32 -22.90 9.33 16.12
CA LYS A 32 -21.47 9.60 16.37
C LYS A 32 -21.03 10.97 15.84
N GLN A 33 -19.92 11.47 16.36
CA GLN A 33 -19.33 12.74 15.98
C GLN A 33 -17.81 12.59 15.83
N TYR A 34 -17.26 13.24 14.82
CA TYR A 34 -15.82 13.41 14.64
C TYR A 34 -15.37 14.76 15.21
N HIS A 35 -14.34 14.75 16.04
CA HIS A 35 -13.82 15.95 16.70
C HIS A 35 -12.37 16.19 16.27
N CYS A 36 -12.07 17.39 15.82
CA CYS A 36 -10.70 17.80 15.55
C CYS A 36 -10.49 19.30 15.80
N LYS A 37 -9.30 19.81 15.52
CA LYS A 37 -8.96 21.24 15.65
C LYS A 37 -9.83 22.17 14.79
N TYR A 38 -10.46 21.65 13.72
CA TYR A 38 -11.32 22.42 12.82
C TYR A 38 -12.80 22.43 13.26
N GLY A 39 -13.16 21.68 14.31
CA GLY A 39 -14.49 21.70 14.89
C GLY A 39 -15.09 20.32 15.12
N ILE A 40 -16.42 20.31 15.24
CA ILE A 40 -17.22 19.11 15.50
C ILE A 40 -18.05 18.76 14.26
N TYR A 41 -17.94 17.51 13.81
CA TYR A 41 -18.57 17.00 12.60
C TYR A 41 -19.47 15.81 12.94
N PRO A 42 -20.79 16.02 13.11
CA PRO A 42 -21.73 14.91 13.29
C PRO A 42 -21.73 13.97 12.08
N HIS A 43 -21.69 12.67 12.29
CA HIS A 43 -21.66 11.71 11.16
C HIS A 43 -22.92 11.81 10.31
N GLU A 44 -24.05 12.21 10.90
CA GLU A 44 -25.31 12.47 10.20
C GLU A 44 -25.20 13.58 9.15
N SER A 45 -24.28 14.54 9.30
CA SER A 45 -24.08 15.58 8.28
C SER A 45 -23.25 15.10 7.08
N LEU A 46 -22.64 13.92 7.18
CA LEU A 46 -21.91 13.28 6.08
C LEU A 46 -22.85 12.43 5.22
N ILE A 47 -23.88 11.82 5.81
CA ILE A 47 -24.80 10.92 5.09
C ILE A 47 -25.57 11.70 4.03
N GLY A 48 -25.54 11.20 2.79
CA GLY A 48 -26.18 11.85 1.64
C GLY A 48 -25.33 12.91 0.95
N LYS A 49 -24.14 13.22 1.48
CA LYS A 49 -23.13 14.05 0.81
C LYS A 49 -22.34 13.25 -0.21
N HIS A 50 -21.73 13.95 -1.16
CA HIS A 50 -20.83 13.35 -2.11
C HIS A 50 -19.41 13.22 -1.54
N TYR A 51 -18.66 12.20 -1.96
CA TYR A 51 -17.24 12.15 -1.66
C TYR A 51 -16.54 13.35 -2.34
N GLY A 52 -15.73 14.07 -1.57
CA GLY A 52 -15.10 15.32 -1.99
C GLY A 52 -15.86 16.57 -1.60
N ASP A 53 -17.07 16.46 -1.04
CA ASP A 53 -17.81 17.62 -0.53
C ASP A 53 -17.08 18.31 0.62
N ASP A 54 -17.20 19.65 0.65
CA ASP A 54 -16.87 20.47 1.81
C ASP A 54 -17.93 20.27 2.90
N ILE A 55 -17.46 19.86 4.08
CA ILE A 55 -18.25 19.68 5.27
C ILE A 55 -17.89 20.79 6.26
N SER A 56 -18.84 21.67 6.52
CA SER A 56 -18.73 22.69 7.56
C SER A 56 -18.91 22.09 8.95
N SER A 57 -18.14 22.57 9.93
CA SER A 57 -18.28 22.12 11.32
C SER A 57 -19.57 22.67 11.95
N LYS A 58 -20.18 21.90 12.86
CA LYS A 58 -21.40 22.30 13.58
C LYS A 58 -21.20 23.56 14.43
N ASP A 59 -19.98 23.79 14.91
CA ASP A 59 -19.59 24.92 15.73
C ASP A 59 -18.96 26.09 14.94
N ASN A 60 -19.04 26.06 13.60
CA ASN A 60 -18.54 27.08 12.67
C ASN A 60 -17.04 27.43 12.86
N LYS A 61 -16.22 26.48 13.31
CA LYS A 61 -14.77 26.66 13.50
C LYS A 61 -13.95 26.42 12.24
N GLY A 62 -14.48 25.66 11.28
CA GLY A 62 -13.75 25.31 10.06
C GLY A 62 -14.50 24.33 9.17
N HIS A 63 -13.83 23.92 8.10
CA HIS A 63 -14.32 22.96 7.12
C HIS A 63 -13.33 21.80 6.93
N MET A 64 -13.84 20.67 6.46
CA MET A 64 -13.06 19.50 6.06
C MET A 64 -13.69 18.88 4.82
N TYR A 65 -12.89 18.14 4.04
CA TYR A 65 -13.37 17.35 2.91
C TYR A 65 -13.61 15.91 3.33
N ALA A 66 -14.72 15.32 2.89
CA ALA A 66 -15.01 13.91 3.11
C ALA A 66 -14.56 13.07 1.91
N LEU A 67 -13.38 12.46 1.97
CA LEU A 67 -12.79 11.73 0.84
C LEU A 67 -13.07 10.23 0.90
N ALA A 68 -13.20 9.59 -0.25
CA ALA A 68 -13.27 8.14 -0.35
C ALA A 68 -11.94 7.50 0.06
N LEU A 69 -11.98 6.41 0.82
CA LEU A 69 -10.77 5.68 1.17
C LEU A 69 -10.24 4.90 -0.03
N THR A 70 -9.21 5.43 -0.68
CA THR A 70 -8.49 4.74 -1.76
C THR A 70 -7.24 4.04 -1.22
N PRO A 71 -6.70 3.01 -1.90
CA PRO A 71 -5.42 2.39 -1.52
C PRO A 71 -4.26 3.38 -1.43
N SER A 72 -4.25 4.40 -2.29
CA SER A 72 -3.21 5.44 -2.22
C SER A 72 -3.36 6.29 -0.96
N LEU A 73 -4.59 6.69 -0.64
CA LEU A 73 -4.89 7.47 0.56
C LEU A 73 -4.66 6.63 1.82
N TYR A 74 -4.99 5.33 1.81
CA TYR A 74 -4.71 4.39 2.90
C TYR A 74 -3.23 4.41 3.30
N THR A 75 -2.30 4.29 2.35
CA THR A 75 -0.85 4.39 2.62
C THR A 75 -0.45 5.72 3.26
N THR A 76 -1.17 6.81 2.96
CA THR A 76 -0.93 8.12 3.56
C THR A 76 -1.52 8.24 4.97
N VAL A 77 -2.73 7.70 5.19
CA VAL A 77 -3.52 7.96 6.40
C VAL A 77 -3.42 6.88 7.47
N LEU A 78 -2.93 5.70 7.12
CA LEU A 78 -2.83 4.56 8.01
C LEU A 78 -1.98 4.89 9.24
N GLN A 79 -2.49 4.52 10.42
CA GLN A 79 -1.70 4.47 11.64
C GLN A 79 -0.73 3.28 11.56
N HIS A 80 0.57 3.58 11.50
CA HIS A 80 1.60 2.57 11.32
C HIS A 80 1.66 1.60 12.52
N ARG A 81 1.52 0.31 12.23
CA ARG A 81 1.74 -0.79 13.20
C ARG A 81 3.12 -1.42 13.05
N THR A 82 3.66 -1.35 11.83
CA THR A 82 5.00 -1.77 11.45
C THR A 82 5.66 -0.64 10.67
N GLN A 83 6.94 -0.78 10.35
CA GLN A 83 7.51 -0.04 9.23
C GLN A 83 6.69 -0.36 7.98
N VAL A 84 6.38 0.65 7.17
CA VAL A 84 5.60 0.48 5.94
C VAL A 84 6.40 0.93 4.73
N LEU A 85 6.04 0.36 3.58
CA LEU A 85 6.44 0.88 2.29
C LEU A 85 5.54 2.06 1.93
N TYR A 86 6.17 3.17 1.54
CA TYR A 86 5.46 4.34 1.06
C TYR A 86 5.36 4.35 -0.47
N HIS A 87 4.61 5.30 -1.02
CA HIS A 87 4.39 5.46 -2.47
C HIS A 87 5.69 5.46 -3.28
N GLU A 88 6.75 6.02 -2.71
CA GLU A 88 8.08 6.14 -3.28
C GLU A 88 8.75 4.78 -3.53
N THR A 89 8.47 3.78 -2.70
CA THR A 89 8.96 2.40 -2.87
C THR A 89 7.95 1.54 -3.63
N ILE A 90 6.65 1.74 -3.39
CA ILE A 90 5.57 0.97 -4.02
C ILE A 90 5.51 1.24 -5.54
N SER A 91 5.62 2.50 -5.97
CA SER A 91 5.46 2.88 -7.38
C SER A 91 6.39 2.14 -8.35
N PRO A 92 7.71 2.06 -8.11
CA PRO A 92 8.60 1.31 -9.00
C PRO A 92 8.37 -0.20 -8.96
N VAL A 93 7.88 -0.76 -7.85
CA VAL A 93 7.50 -2.19 -7.78
C VAL A 93 6.30 -2.45 -8.69
N LEU A 94 5.25 -1.64 -8.58
CA LEU A 94 4.07 -1.73 -9.45
C LEU A 94 4.44 -1.57 -10.92
N SER A 95 5.34 -0.63 -11.23
CA SER A 95 5.82 -0.41 -12.59
C SER A 95 6.67 -1.55 -13.11
N TYR A 96 7.52 -2.17 -12.28
CA TYR A 96 8.38 -3.26 -12.73
C TYR A 96 7.60 -4.55 -12.94
N PHE A 97 6.58 -4.81 -12.13
CA PHE A 97 5.80 -6.06 -12.17
C PHE A 97 4.86 -6.17 -13.38
N ASP A 98 4.59 -5.09 -14.13
CA ASP A 98 3.63 -5.09 -15.26
C ASP A 98 2.28 -5.73 -14.87
N ILE A 99 1.76 -5.35 -13.69
CA ILE A 99 0.58 -5.98 -13.12
C ILE A 99 -0.64 -5.71 -14.00
N THR A 100 -1.35 -6.77 -14.32
CA THR A 100 -2.63 -6.74 -15.02
C THR A 100 -3.75 -7.18 -14.07
N PRO A 101 -5.03 -6.93 -14.42
CA PRO A 101 -6.16 -7.46 -13.65
C PRO A 101 -6.22 -8.98 -13.50
N ASN A 102 -5.43 -9.74 -14.27
CA ASN A 102 -5.37 -11.21 -14.24
C ASN A 102 -4.05 -11.72 -13.64
N SER A 103 -3.24 -10.87 -13.04
CA SER A 103 -1.96 -11.28 -12.47
C SER A 103 -2.15 -12.05 -11.16
N ILE A 104 -1.45 -13.16 -11.00
CA ILE A 104 -1.28 -13.85 -9.71
C ILE A 104 -0.05 -13.25 -9.03
N ILE A 105 -0.27 -12.57 -7.91
CA ILE A 105 0.79 -11.90 -7.16
C ILE A 105 0.96 -12.62 -5.82
N VAL A 106 2.21 -12.81 -5.41
CA VAL A 106 2.55 -13.34 -4.10
C VAL A 106 3.39 -12.33 -3.33
N GLU A 107 3.05 -12.11 -2.07
CA GLU A 107 3.73 -11.18 -1.18
C GLU A 107 4.09 -11.88 0.13
N SER A 108 5.27 -11.62 0.69
CA SER A 108 5.54 -11.99 2.08
C SER A 108 6.26 -10.90 2.83
N GLY A 109 5.77 -10.72 4.05
CA GLY A 109 5.69 -9.46 4.77
C GLY A 109 4.36 -8.75 4.47
N THR A 110 3.22 -9.29 4.92
CA THR A 110 1.93 -8.55 4.78
C THR A 110 1.99 -7.21 5.54
N GLY A 111 2.56 -7.22 6.75
CA GLY A 111 2.82 -6.02 7.53
C GLY A 111 1.56 -5.19 7.78
N SER A 112 1.62 -3.90 7.44
CA SER A 112 0.45 -3.00 7.55
C SER A 112 -0.39 -2.95 6.27
N GLY A 113 -0.10 -3.75 5.24
CA GLY A 113 -0.97 -3.91 4.06
C GLY A 113 -0.95 -2.78 3.03
N CYS A 114 -0.03 -1.81 3.11
CA CYS A 114 0.06 -0.71 2.13
C CYS A 114 0.35 -1.20 0.70
N LEU A 115 1.32 -2.10 0.55
CA LEU A 115 1.66 -2.68 -0.75
C LEU A 115 0.58 -3.67 -1.21
N SER A 116 0.05 -4.49 -0.31
CA SER A 116 -1.08 -5.38 -0.58
C SER A 116 -2.30 -4.62 -1.12
N ALA A 117 -2.66 -3.49 -0.50
CA ALA A 117 -3.75 -2.63 -0.97
C ALA A 117 -3.46 -2.06 -2.37
N ALA A 118 -2.21 -1.67 -2.64
CA ALA A 118 -1.79 -1.18 -3.94
C ALA A 118 -1.86 -2.27 -5.01
N PHE A 119 -1.46 -3.52 -4.71
CA PHE A 119 -1.63 -4.66 -5.59
C PHE A 119 -3.10 -4.98 -5.83
N GLY A 120 -3.91 -5.13 -4.78
CA GLY A 120 -5.35 -5.40 -4.90
C GLY A 120 -6.07 -4.37 -5.76
N SER A 121 -5.64 -3.10 -5.73
CA SER A 121 -6.18 -2.03 -6.59
C SER A 121 -6.01 -2.27 -8.09
N ARG A 122 -5.06 -3.13 -8.50
CA ARG A 122 -4.78 -3.49 -9.90
C ARG A 122 -5.48 -4.76 -10.35
N LEU A 123 -6.03 -5.53 -9.41
CA LEU A 123 -6.69 -6.82 -9.63
C LEU A 123 -8.21 -6.70 -9.70
N GLN A 124 -8.73 -5.59 -10.25
CA GLN A 124 -10.13 -5.16 -10.04
C GLN A 124 -11.21 -6.14 -10.50
N PHE A 125 -10.94 -7.01 -11.48
CA PHE A 125 -11.88 -8.05 -11.92
C PHE A 125 -11.82 -9.33 -11.07
N GLY A 126 -10.78 -9.45 -10.23
CA GLY A 126 -10.61 -10.50 -9.23
C GLY A 126 -10.83 -11.90 -9.76
N ASN A 127 -11.37 -12.75 -8.88
CA ASN A 127 -11.81 -14.10 -9.18
C ASN A 127 -13.24 -14.15 -9.73
N GLU A 128 -13.98 -13.03 -9.67
CA GLU A 128 -15.38 -12.97 -10.12
C GLU A 128 -15.48 -13.00 -11.65
N GLN A 129 -14.51 -12.39 -12.34
CA GLN A 129 -14.48 -12.29 -13.81
C GLN A 129 -13.11 -12.63 -14.41
N GLY A 130 -12.08 -12.79 -13.58
CA GLY A 130 -10.72 -13.09 -14.02
C GLY A 130 -10.05 -14.12 -13.11
N LYS A 131 -8.73 -14.18 -13.22
CA LYS A 131 -7.86 -14.99 -12.35
C LYS A 131 -6.98 -14.13 -11.43
N GLY A 132 -7.21 -12.83 -11.37
CA GLY A 132 -6.32 -11.92 -10.64
C GLY A 132 -6.47 -12.10 -9.13
N HIS A 133 -5.37 -12.44 -8.46
CA HIS A 133 -5.38 -12.65 -7.02
C HIS A 133 -4.04 -12.28 -6.38
N LEU A 134 -4.11 -11.74 -5.16
CA LEU A 134 -2.97 -11.56 -4.28
C LEU A 134 -3.01 -12.60 -3.17
N TYR A 135 -1.98 -13.43 -3.09
CA TYR A 135 -1.71 -14.27 -1.92
C TYR A 135 -0.62 -13.61 -1.07
N THR A 136 -1.01 -13.03 0.06
CA THR A 136 -0.06 -12.40 0.98
C THR A 136 0.14 -13.26 2.22
N PHE A 137 1.40 -13.42 2.63
CA PHE A 137 1.77 -14.32 3.72
C PHE A 137 2.24 -13.50 4.94
N GLU A 138 1.71 -13.86 6.10
CA GLU A 138 2.05 -13.28 7.41
C GLU A 138 2.25 -14.41 8.40
N PHE A 139 3.32 -14.38 9.19
CA PHE A 139 3.59 -15.43 10.18
C PHE A 139 2.98 -15.11 11.55
N HIS A 140 2.62 -13.84 11.79
CA HIS A 140 2.07 -13.36 13.05
C HIS A 140 0.55 -13.24 13.00
N GLU A 141 -0.14 -14.10 13.74
CA GLU A 141 -1.61 -14.24 13.73
C GLU A 141 -2.37 -12.92 13.94
N GLN A 142 -1.99 -12.12 14.94
CA GLN A 142 -2.68 -10.84 15.19
C GLN A 142 -2.55 -9.85 14.02
N ARG A 143 -1.40 -9.85 13.31
CA ARG A 143 -1.22 -8.99 12.13
C ARG A 143 -2.04 -9.51 10.96
N LYS A 144 -2.13 -10.84 10.81
CA LYS A 144 -2.97 -11.49 9.81
C LYS A 144 -4.45 -11.11 9.97
N ILE A 145 -5.00 -11.27 11.19
CA ILE A 145 -6.40 -10.88 11.50
C ILE A 145 -6.61 -9.39 11.18
N LYS A 146 -5.67 -8.53 11.61
CA LYS A 146 -5.81 -7.10 11.39
C LYS A 146 -5.74 -6.70 9.91
N ALA A 147 -4.89 -7.37 9.13
CA ALA A 147 -4.81 -7.16 7.69
C ALA A 147 -6.11 -7.56 6.99
N GLU A 148 -6.74 -8.68 7.39
CA GLU A 148 -8.05 -9.10 6.85
C GLU A 148 -9.15 -8.06 7.12
N GLU A 149 -9.20 -7.50 8.34
CA GLU A 149 -10.12 -6.41 8.66
C GLU A 149 -9.89 -5.17 7.77
N ASP A 150 -8.63 -4.78 7.61
CA ASP A 150 -8.26 -3.60 6.82
C ASP A 150 -8.57 -3.82 5.32
N PHE A 151 -8.36 -5.03 4.78
CA PHE A 151 -8.70 -5.34 3.38
C PHE A 151 -10.20 -5.40 3.16
N LYS A 152 -10.98 -5.91 4.13
CA LYS A 152 -12.44 -5.84 4.10
C LYS A 152 -12.93 -4.39 4.12
N MET A 153 -12.34 -3.55 4.97
CA MET A 153 -12.64 -2.10 5.01
C MET A 153 -12.33 -1.41 3.67
N LEU A 154 -11.26 -1.83 2.98
CA LEU A 154 -10.88 -1.31 1.66
C LEU A 154 -11.68 -1.92 0.49
N GLY A 155 -12.54 -2.91 0.76
CA GLY A 155 -13.27 -3.67 -0.27
C GLY A 155 -12.34 -4.48 -1.18
N LEU A 156 -11.26 -5.03 -0.64
CA LEU A 156 -10.23 -5.80 -1.36
C LEU A 156 -10.16 -7.26 -0.89
N ASP A 157 -10.98 -7.68 0.08
CA ASP A 157 -11.04 -9.03 0.64
C ASP A 157 -11.39 -10.11 -0.38
N LYS A 158 -12.03 -9.75 -1.50
CA LYS A 158 -12.31 -10.68 -2.61
C LYS A 158 -11.11 -11.00 -3.50
N VAL A 159 -10.09 -10.15 -3.49
CA VAL A 159 -8.92 -10.27 -4.38
C VAL A 159 -7.62 -10.43 -3.62
N ILE A 160 -7.67 -10.40 -2.29
CA ILE A 160 -6.53 -10.58 -1.40
C ILE A 160 -6.86 -11.69 -0.40
N THR A 161 -6.06 -12.76 -0.41
CA THR A 161 -6.07 -13.79 0.62
C THR A 161 -4.86 -13.65 1.53
N VAL A 162 -5.08 -13.56 2.84
CA VAL A 162 -4.01 -13.51 3.85
C VAL A 162 -3.78 -14.89 4.43
N VAL A 163 -2.60 -15.45 4.20
CA VAL A 163 -2.22 -16.79 4.64
C VAL A 163 -1.34 -16.69 5.89
N LEU A 164 -1.77 -17.32 6.99
CA LEU A 164 -0.97 -17.43 8.21
C LEU A 164 0.10 -18.51 8.03
N ARG A 165 1.34 -18.11 7.75
CA ARG A 165 2.44 -19.05 7.52
C ARG A 165 3.82 -18.38 7.58
N ASP A 166 4.78 -19.11 8.13
CA ASP A 166 6.20 -18.82 7.95
C ASP A 166 6.69 -19.36 6.59
N VAL A 167 6.93 -18.46 5.63
CA VAL A 167 7.36 -18.81 4.27
C VAL A 167 8.83 -19.18 4.17
N VAL A 168 9.64 -18.83 5.18
CA VAL A 168 11.05 -19.24 5.25
C VAL A 168 11.15 -20.71 5.59
N GLN A 169 10.30 -21.18 6.51
CA GLN A 169 10.30 -22.59 6.92
C GLN A 169 9.44 -23.47 6.00
N ASN A 170 8.27 -22.98 5.58
CA ASN A 170 7.24 -23.80 4.93
C ASN A 170 7.02 -23.45 3.45
N GLY A 171 7.72 -22.44 2.92
CA GLY A 171 7.54 -21.97 1.55
C GLY A 171 6.15 -21.41 1.25
N PHE A 172 5.84 -21.28 -0.04
CA PHE A 172 4.62 -20.64 -0.52
C PHE A 172 3.52 -21.60 -0.99
N LEU A 173 3.85 -22.87 -1.26
CA LEU A 173 2.90 -23.84 -1.80
C LEU A 173 1.81 -24.19 -0.79
N VAL A 174 0.56 -23.89 -1.12
CA VAL A 174 -0.61 -24.19 -0.29
C VAL A 174 -1.57 -25.01 -1.11
N GLU A 175 -1.89 -26.22 -0.65
CA GLU A 175 -2.78 -27.14 -1.37
C GLU A 175 -4.13 -26.47 -1.65
N GLY A 176 -4.57 -26.52 -2.91
CA GLY A 176 -5.83 -25.93 -3.37
C GLY A 176 -5.84 -24.40 -3.47
N LEU A 177 -4.72 -23.71 -3.20
CA LEU A 177 -4.64 -22.25 -3.20
C LEU A 177 -3.52 -21.71 -4.10
N LEU A 178 -2.31 -22.26 -3.99
CA LEU A 178 -1.16 -21.79 -4.76
C LEU A 178 -0.23 -22.95 -5.13
N HIS A 179 0.00 -23.12 -6.42
CA HIS A 179 0.77 -24.21 -7.02
C HIS A 179 2.11 -23.75 -7.59
N GLU A 180 2.92 -24.71 -8.04
CA GLU A 180 4.18 -24.42 -8.71
C GLU A 180 3.94 -23.71 -10.05
N GLN A 181 4.82 -22.77 -10.37
CA GLN A 181 4.80 -22.00 -11.62
C GLN A 181 3.49 -21.26 -11.92
N GLU A 182 2.73 -20.89 -10.89
CA GLU A 182 1.46 -20.18 -11.01
C GLU A 182 1.61 -18.67 -10.89
N ALA A 183 2.53 -18.18 -10.04
CA ALA A 183 2.68 -16.77 -9.74
C ALA A 183 3.35 -16.00 -10.89
N ASP A 184 2.78 -14.84 -11.25
CA ASP A 184 3.38 -13.89 -12.19
C ASP A 184 4.49 -13.08 -11.54
N CYS A 185 4.28 -12.69 -10.27
CA CYS A 185 5.16 -11.81 -9.53
C CYS A 185 5.27 -12.23 -8.05
N VAL A 186 6.47 -12.10 -7.47
CA VAL A 186 6.71 -12.30 -6.04
C VAL A 186 7.39 -11.08 -5.43
N PHE A 187 6.86 -10.56 -4.33
CA PHE A 187 7.49 -9.51 -3.52
C PHE A 187 7.86 -10.05 -2.14
N LEU A 188 9.09 -9.76 -1.69
CA LEU A 188 9.60 -10.21 -0.39
C LEU A 188 10.09 -9.01 0.44
N ASP A 189 9.47 -8.81 1.61
CA ASP A 189 9.85 -7.89 2.68
C ASP A 189 9.95 -8.68 3.99
N LEU A 190 11.11 -9.31 4.19
CA LEU A 190 11.41 -10.21 5.30
C LEU A 190 12.79 -9.87 5.87
N PRO A 191 13.06 -10.11 7.16
CA PRO A 191 14.39 -9.89 7.73
C PRO A 191 15.51 -10.67 7.00
N ASN A 192 15.24 -11.93 6.64
CA ASN A 192 16.17 -12.81 5.93
C ASN A 192 15.60 -13.18 4.54
N VAL A 193 15.47 -12.19 3.65
CA VAL A 193 14.86 -12.38 2.32
C VAL A 193 15.47 -13.56 1.56
N TYR A 194 16.80 -13.73 1.63
CA TYR A 194 17.53 -14.78 0.91
C TYR A 194 17.02 -16.20 1.20
N GLU A 195 16.48 -16.46 2.40
CA GLU A 195 16.00 -17.80 2.79
C GLU A 195 14.68 -18.16 2.07
N ALA A 196 13.88 -17.15 1.69
CA ALA A 196 12.61 -17.36 1.00
C ALA A 196 12.75 -17.41 -0.54
N ILE A 197 13.90 -17.03 -1.11
CA ILE A 197 14.07 -16.89 -2.58
C ILE A 197 13.93 -18.22 -3.31
N THR A 198 14.45 -19.32 -2.73
CA THR A 198 14.27 -20.65 -3.32
C THR A 198 12.80 -21.05 -3.33
N HIS A 199 12.05 -20.78 -2.27
CA HIS A 199 10.61 -21.03 -2.24
C HIS A 199 9.84 -20.17 -3.25
N ALA A 200 10.22 -18.89 -3.38
CA ALA A 200 9.64 -17.98 -4.37
C ALA A 200 9.91 -18.45 -5.80
N TYR A 201 11.09 -19.00 -6.08
CA TYR A 201 11.42 -19.55 -7.39
C TYR A 201 10.47 -20.68 -7.82
N ASN A 202 10.04 -21.55 -6.89
CA ASN A 202 9.20 -22.70 -7.21
C ASN A 202 7.79 -22.31 -7.66
N ILE A 203 7.18 -21.32 -7.00
CA ILE A 203 5.83 -20.84 -7.32
C ILE A 203 5.80 -19.90 -8.52
N LEU A 204 6.91 -19.24 -8.85
CA LEU A 204 6.96 -18.25 -9.90
C LEU A 204 6.98 -18.95 -11.27
N ARG A 205 6.20 -18.49 -12.24
CA ARG A 205 6.27 -19.03 -13.60
C ARG A 205 7.57 -18.62 -14.30
N VAL A 206 7.96 -19.36 -15.35
CA VAL A 206 9.07 -18.93 -16.21
C VAL A 206 8.78 -17.55 -16.80
N GLY A 207 9.77 -16.65 -16.73
CA GLY A 207 9.60 -15.23 -17.10
C GLY A 207 8.86 -14.38 -16.06
N GLY A 208 8.41 -14.97 -14.94
CA GLY A 208 7.85 -14.24 -13.82
C GLY A 208 8.90 -13.37 -13.12
N LYS A 209 8.44 -12.39 -12.34
CA LYS A 209 9.30 -11.36 -11.76
C LYS A 209 9.38 -11.47 -10.25
N ILE A 210 10.54 -11.16 -9.69
CA ILE A 210 10.74 -11.08 -8.24
C ILE A 210 11.27 -9.71 -7.84
N CYS A 211 10.83 -9.22 -6.69
CA CYS A 211 11.40 -8.06 -6.03
C CYS A 211 11.70 -8.37 -4.56
N CYS A 212 12.92 -8.09 -4.13
CA CYS A 212 13.37 -8.21 -2.74
C CYS A 212 13.61 -6.82 -2.15
N PHE A 213 12.94 -6.50 -1.04
CA PHE A 213 13.19 -5.28 -0.27
C PHE A 213 14.08 -5.58 0.94
N CYS A 214 15.17 -4.81 1.11
CA CYS A 214 16.03 -4.93 2.29
C CYS A 214 16.51 -3.54 2.77
N PRO A 215 16.51 -3.25 4.07
CA PRO A 215 17.07 -2.01 4.62
C PRO A 215 18.61 -1.98 4.65
N CYS A 216 19.28 -3.13 4.68
CA CYS A 216 20.74 -3.20 4.78
C CYS A 216 21.38 -3.72 3.48
N ILE A 217 22.54 -3.17 3.12
CA ILE A 217 23.24 -3.54 1.88
C ILE A 217 23.77 -4.98 1.93
N GLU A 218 24.12 -5.48 3.11
CA GLU A 218 24.59 -6.85 3.34
C GLU A 218 23.48 -7.87 3.11
N GLN A 219 22.23 -7.52 3.44
CA GLN A 219 21.06 -8.35 3.13
C GLN A 219 20.86 -8.42 1.61
N ILE A 220 21.03 -7.30 0.89
CA ILE A 220 20.98 -7.28 -0.57
C ILE A 220 22.08 -8.15 -1.17
N GLN A 221 23.31 -8.06 -0.67
CA GLN A 221 24.42 -8.88 -1.16
C GLN A 221 24.11 -10.37 -1.05
N LYS A 222 23.58 -10.83 0.10
CA LYS A 222 23.14 -12.21 0.32
C LYS A 222 22.00 -12.60 -0.62
N SER A 223 20.97 -11.76 -0.74
CA SER A 223 19.84 -12.01 -1.65
C SER A 223 20.28 -12.08 -3.11
N CYS A 224 21.19 -11.21 -3.55
CA CYS A 224 21.75 -11.24 -4.91
C CYS A 224 22.57 -12.50 -5.20
N GLN A 225 23.34 -13.01 -4.22
CA GLN A 225 24.04 -14.29 -4.34
C GLN A 225 23.04 -15.43 -4.56
N GLU A 226 21.98 -15.46 -3.77
CA GLU A 226 20.94 -16.47 -3.88
C GLU A 226 20.18 -16.35 -5.22
N LEU A 227 19.76 -15.14 -5.64
CA LEU A 227 19.13 -14.92 -6.95
C LEU A 227 19.99 -15.42 -8.12
N ARG A 228 21.31 -15.22 -8.06
CA ARG A 228 22.24 -15.63 -9.14
C ARG A 228 22.54 -17.13 -9.16
N LYS A 229 22.30 -17.83 -8.06
CA LYS A 229 22.63 -19.25 -7.92
C LYS A 229 22.03 -20.04 -9.10
N ASP A 230 22.86 -20.88 -9.71
CA ASP A 230 22.49 -21.79 -10.80
C ASP A 230 21.89 -21.11 -12.06
N GLY A 231 22.02 -19.78 -12.17
CA GLY A 231 21.45 -18.98 -13.25
C GLY A 231 19.91 -18.96 -13.27
N ARG A 232 19.28 -19.16 -12.11
CA ARG A 232 17.82 -19.31 -11.99
C ARG A 232 17.05 -17.99 -12.15
N PHE A 233 17.69 -16.87 -11.81
CA PHE A 233 17.22 -15.53 -12.15
C PHE A 233 18.22 -14.77 -13.04
N THR A 234 17.69 -13.88 -13.87
CA THR A 234 18.45 -12.96 -14.74
C THR A 234 17.99 -11.52 -14.56
N ASN A 235 18.69 -10.58 -15.20
CA ASN A 235 18.38 -9.15 -15.19
C ASN A 235 18.28 -8.54 -13.78
N LEU A 236 19.22 -8.91 -12.91
CA LEU A 236 19.26 -8.39 -11.54
C LEU A 236 19.58 -6.90 -11.55
N LEU A 237 18.74 -6.09 -10.91
CA LEU A 237 18.93 -4.66 -10.75
C LEU A 237 18.48 -4.20 -9.37
N THR A 238 19.44 -3.73 -8.57
CA THR A 238 19.17 -3.08 -7.28
C THR A 238 19.00 -1.58 -7.47
N LYS A 239 17.95 -1.01 -6.87
CA LYS A 239 17.68 0.43 -6.84
C LYS A 239 17.45 0.91 -5.40
N GLU A 240 17.77 2.17 -5.18
CA GLU A 240 17.37 2.95 -4.01
C GLU A 240 16.62 4.18 -4.52
N ASN A 241 15.51 4.55 -3.87
CA ASN A 241 14.75 5.75 -4.22
C ASN A 241 14.91 6.80 -3.13
N VAL A 242 15.45 7.96 -3.50
CA VAL A 242 15.56 9.13 -2.61
C VAL A 242 14.61 10.20 -3.12
N ILE A 243 13.71 10.64 -2.25
CA ILE A 243 12.66 11.59 -2.63
C ILE A 243 12.86 12.90 -1.87
N ARG A 244 13.02 13.98 -2.63
CA ARG A 244 13.22 15.33 -2.13
C ARG A 244 11.93 16.12 -2.29
N PRO A 245 11.17 16.36 -1.21
CA PRO A 245 9.95 17.16 -1.31
C PRO A 245 10.29 18.63 -1.49
N TYR A 246 9.38 19.35 -2.15
CA TYR A 246 9.41 20.81 -2.25
C TYR A 246 8.13 21.37 -1.61
N SER A 247 8.28 22.39 -0.77
CA SER A 247 7.19 23.20 -0.26
C SER A 247 6.86 24.31 -1.25
N ILE A 248 5.57 24.55 -1.44
CA ILE A 248 5.06 25.65 -2.25
C ILE A 248 4.66 26.79 -1.30
N LYS A 249 5.26 27.97 -1.48
CA LYS A 249 5.07 29.13 -0.58
C LYS A 249 4.75 30.38 -1.35
N GLY A 250 3.92 31.24 -0.78
CA GLY A 250 3.73 32.58 -1.31
C GLY A 250 4.86 33.53 -0.92
N VAL A 251 5.34 34.34 -1.87
CA VAL A 251 6.36 35.37 -1.60
C VAL A 251 5.87 36.29 -0.47
N GLY A 252 6.70 36.49 0.56
CA GLY A 252 6.43 37.40 1.67
C GLY A 252 5.50 36.87 2.78
N LYS A 253 5.06 35.61 2.76
CA LYS A 253 4.20 35.03 3.82
C LYS A 253 4.80 33.78 4.46
N ARG A 254 4.49 33.58 5.74
CA ARG A 254 4.97 32.44 6.56
C ARG A 254 4.10 31.18 6.45
N SER A 255 2.88 31.28 5.90
CA SER A 255 1.91 30.19 5.80
C SER A 255 1.59 29.81 4.35
N ASP A 256 1.38 28.52 4.10
CA ASP A 256 1.23 27.93 2.77
C ASP A 256 -0.17 28.20 2.12
N ASP A 257 -1.16 28.68 2.89
CA ASP A 257 -2.59 28.71 2.49
C ASP A 257 -3.11 30.04 1.89
N CYS A 258 -2.26 30.96 1.45
CA CYS A 258 -2.70 32.26 0.90
C CYS A 258 -2.23 32.48 -0.54
N MET A 259 -3.17 32.82 -1.43
CA MET A 259 -2.92 33.20 -2.83
C MET A 259 -2.07 34.47 -2.90
N SER A 260 -0.76 34.32 -3.07
CA SER A 260 0.16 35.39 -3.49
C SER A 260 0.21 35.46 -5.02
N SER A 261 0.52 36.64 -5.55
CA SER A 261 0.73 36.82 -7.00
C SER A 261 1.95 36.06 -7.54
N GLU A 262 2.91 35.75 -6.66
CA GLU A 262 4.11 34.98 -6.98
C GLU A 262 4.25 33.77 -6.06
N ILE A 263 4.52 32.60 -6.65
CA ILE A 263 4.66 31.32 -5.96
C ILE A 263 6.13 30.88 -6.01
N LEU A 264 6.69 30.52 -4.85
CA LEU A 264 8.02 29.95 -4.71
C LEU A 264 7.93 28.44 -4.47
N CYS A 265 8.74 27.69 -5.20
CA CYS A 265 8.95 26.26 -4.97
C CYS A 265 10.31 26.08 -4.26
N CYS A 266 10.29 25.74 -2.97
CA CYS A 266 11.50 25.61 -2.17
C CYS A 266 11.66 24.18 -1.68
N PRO A 267 12.87 23.59 -1.70
CA PRO A 267 13.10 22.29 -1.06
C PRO A 267 12.65 22.30 0.39
N THR A 268 12.01 21.23 0.86
CA THR A 268 11.71 21.09 2.28
C THR A 268 13.01 20.99 3.08
N LYS A 269 12.98 21.52 4.31
CA LYS A 269 14.14 21.46 5.22
C LYS A 269 14.52 20.04 5.60
N THR A 270 13.56 19.13 5.55
CA THR A 270 13.71 17.72 5.91
C THR A 270 13.54 16.86 4.67
N ILE A 271 14.47 15.93 4.47
CA ILE A 271 14.39 14.86 3.49
C ILE A 271 14.21 13.57 4.29
N LYS A 272 13.31 12.68 3.86
CA LYS A 272 13.22 11.34 4.47
C LYS A 272 14.55 10.61 4.18
N GLY A 273 15.15 10.04 5.22
CA GLY A 273 16.38 9.28 5.08
C GLY A 273 16.20 7.99 4.28
N HIS A 274 17.26 7.19 4.23
CA HIS A 274 17.23 5.86 3.61
C HIS A 274 16.09 5.01 4.18
N VAL A 275 15.27 4.44 3.28
CA VAL A 275 14.19 3.51 3.64
C VAL A 275 14.65 2.07 3.41
N GLY A 276 15.22 1.79 2.25
CA GLY A 276 15.69 0.47 1.87
C GLY A 276 16.02 0.39 0.39
N TYR A 277 16.66 -0.72 0.02
CA TYR A 277 16.97 -1.10 -1.33
C TYR A 277 15.90 -2.05 -1.88
N VAL A 278 15.61 -1.95 -3.17
CA VAL A 278 14.76 -2.91 -3.89
C VAL A 278 15.59 -3.59 -4.99
N THR A 279 15.67 -4.91 -4.96
CA THR A 279 16.34 -5.71 -5.99
C THR A 279 15.33 -6.44 -6.84
N PHE A 280 15.35 -6.16 -8.14
CA PHE A 280 14.49 -6.75 -9.14
C PHE A 280 15.22 -7.86 -9.88
N ALA A 281 14.52 -8.94 -10.26
CA ALA A 281 15.03 -9.96 -11.17
C ALA A 281 13.89 -10.65 -11.95
N ILE A 282 14.24 -11.49 -12.92
CA ILE A 282 13.30 -12.27 -13.75
C ILE A 282 13.70 -13.75 -13.68
N LYS A 283 12.73 -14.65 -13.46
CA LYS A 283 12.97 -16.09 -13.49
C LYS A 283 13.30 -16.55 -14.90
N ALA A 284 14.48 -17.16 -15.07
CA ALA A 284 15.05 -17.49 -16.36
C ALA A 284 14.68 -18.88 -16.89
N LYS A 285 14.45 -19.83 -15.98
CA LYS A 285 14.17 -21.25 -16.26
C LYS A 285 13.01 -21.72 -15.39
#